data_AF-A0A537TG30-F1
#
_entry.id   AF-A0A537TG30-F1
#
_cell.length_a   1.000
_cell.length_b   1.000
_cell.length_c   1.000
_cell.angle_alpha   90.00
_cell.angle_beta   90.00
_cell.angle_gamma   90.00
#
_symmetry.space_group_name_H-M   'P 1'
#
loop_
_entity.id
_entity.type
_entity.pdbx_description
1 polymer ?
#
loop_
_entity_poly.entity_id
_entity_poly.type
_entity_poly.pdbx_seq_one_letter_code
_entity_poly.pdbx_strand_id
1 'polypeptide(L)'
;MVFTQTDLAAKQLGLLHELAPKAAIIAVLGDPNQPELELELRDIEAAGRAIGRQILIVKAASEREFNAAFATVVQAHAGALLVRGSPLFLTRRRQLVALAVRHALLASYTSRDYAEVGGLMSYGPSITDAYRRVGIYVGRILKGAKPADLPVEMATKFDLVINLATAKAIDLDNSADAAGAR
;
A
#
# COMPACT_ATOMS: atom_id res chain seq x y z
N MET A 1 18.77 -11.00 -6.88
CA MET A 1 18.33 -9.64 -6.54
C MET A 1 17.79 -9.69 -5.13
N VAL A 2 18.45 -9.00 -4.20
CA VAL A 2 18.12 -9.03 -2.77
C VAL A 2 16.97 -8.05 -2.55
N PHE A 3 15.77 -8.55 -2.22
CA PHE A 3 14.62 -7.70 -1.95
C PHE A 3 14.75 -7.10 -0.54
N THR A 4 15.23 -5.86 -0.45
CA THR A 4 15.07 -5.02 0.76
C THR A 4 13.72 -4.30 0.69
N GLN A 5 13.23 -3.74 1.81
CA GLN A 5 11.94 -3.01 1.85
C GLN A 5 11.83 -1.90 0.78
N THR A 6 12.96 -1.34 0.35
CA THR A 6 13.11 -0.38 -0.76
C THR A 6 12.50 -0.89 -2.07
N ASP A 7 12.63 -2.18 -2.39
CA ASP A 7 12.05 -2.76 -3.63
C ASP A 7 10.53 -2.88 -3.56
N LEU A 8 9.96 -2.99 -2.37
CA LEU A 8 8.53 -3.23 -2.21
C LEU A 8 7.70 -1.99 -2.52
N ALA A 9 8.13 -0.83 -2.02
CA ALA A 9 7.45 0.43 -2.26
C ALA A 9 7.50 0.83 -3.75
N ALA A 10 8.67 0.68 -4.38
CA ALA A 10 8.83 0.88 -5.82
C ALA A 10 7.98 -0.11 -6.64
N LYS A 11 7.90 -1.38 -6.23
CA LYS A 11 7.05 -2.38 -6.91
C LYS A 11 5.57 -2.06 -6.77
N GLN A 12 5.09 -1.64 -5.59
CA GLN A 12 3.72 -1.19 -5.40
C GLN A 12 3.39 0.02 -6.28
N LEU A 13 4.29 0.99 -6.34
CA LEU A 13 4.15 2.17 -7.20
C LEU A 13 4.08 1.77 -8.68
N GLY A 14 4.94 0.87 -9.13
CA GLY A 14 4.94 0.35 -10.51
C GLY A 14 3.64 -0.36 -10.88
N LEU A 15 3.16 -1.27 -10.01
CA LEU A 15 1.88 -1.95 -10.22
C LEU A 15 0.69 -0.97 -10.24
N LEU A 16 0.71 0.03 -9.36
CA LEU A 16 -0.33 1.06 -9.33
C LEU A 16 -0.29 1.94 -10.58
N HIS A 17 0.91 2.23 -11.10
CA HIS A 17 1.10 2.95 -12.35
C HIS A 17 0.56 2.16 -13.56
N GLU A 18 0.72 0.84 -13.58
CA GLU A 18 0.12 -0.02 -14.64
C GLU A 18 -1.41 0.06 -14.64
N LEU A 19 -2.05 0.20 -13.46
CA LEU A 19 -3.50 0.36 -13.35
C LEU A 19 -3.98 1.78 -13.65
N ALA A 20 -3.14 2.78 -13.35
CA ALA A 20 -3.45 4.20 -13.53
C ALA A 20 -2.43 4.90 -14.45
N PRO A 21 -2.26 4.46 -15.72
CA PRO A 21 -1.16 4.94 -16.55
C PRO A 21 -1.28 6.44 -16.87
N LYS A 22 -2.49 7.00 -16.83
CA LYS A 22 -2.78 8.41 -17.08
C LYS A 22 -2.67 9.31 -15.84
N ALA A 23 -2.55 8.73 -14.64
CA ALA A 23 -2.44 9.52 -13.42
C ALA A 23 -1.10 10.28 -13.42
N ALA A 24 -1.13 11.61 -13.48
CA ALA A 24 0.08 12.44 -13.42
C ALA A 24 0.61 12.57 -11.98
N ILE A 25 -0.30 12.62 -11.02
CA ILE A 25 -0.04 12.72 -9.59
C ILE A 25 -0.46 11.42 -8.92
N ILE A 26 0.46 10.83 -8.15
CA ILE A 26 0.20 9.69 -7.27
C ILE A 26 0.37 10.17 -5.84
N ALA A 27 -0.68 10.07 -5.04
CA ALA A 27 -0.62 10.42 -3.63
C ALA A 27 -0.04 9.27 -2.80
N VAL A 28 0.67 9.60 -1.73
CA VAL A 28 1.17 8.65 -0.73
C VAL A 28 0.63 9.07 0.62
N LEU A 29 -0.12 8.18 1.28
CA LEU A 29 -0.57 8.37 2.65
C LEU A 29 0.37 7.66 3.61
N GLY A 30 1.04 8.42 4.46
CA GLY A 30 1.97 7.93 5.49
C GLY A 30 1.55 8.29 6.92
N ASP A 31 1.92 7.45 7.88
CA ASP A 31 1.77 7.76 9.31
C ASP A 31 3.11 8.30 9.84
N PRO A 32 3.19 9.60 10.22
CA PRO A 32 4.44 10.22 10.67
C PRO A 32 4.99 9.63 11.97
N ASN A 33 4.23 8.79 12.68
CA ASN A 33 4.71 8.08 13.86
C ASN A 33 5.54 6.83 13.52
N GLN A 34 5.64 6.45 12.24
CA GLN A 34 6.48 5.32 11.81
C GLN A 34 7.93 5.80 11.59
N PRO A 35 8.92 5.24 12.32
CA PRO A 35 10.32 5.63 12.20
C PRO A 35 10.88 5.51 10.78
N GLU A 36 10.42 4.51 10.03
CA GLU A 36 10.91 4.20 8.69
C GLU A 36 10.27 5.07 7.60
N LEU A 37 9.21 5.83 7.90
CA LEU A 37 8.43 6.54 6.88
C LEU A 37 9.28 7.48 6.03
N GLU A 38 10.14 8.29 6.65
CA GLU A 38 10.94 9.28 5.90
C GLU A 38 11.91 8.62 4.92
N LEU A 39 12.42 7.44 5.25
CA LEU A 39 13.25 6.66 4.32
C LEU A 39 12.40 6.12 3.16
N GLU A 40 11.25 5.52 3.47
CA GLU A 40 10.33 5.01 2.44
C GLU A 40 9.87 6.12 1.49
N LEU A 41 9.56 7.31 2.01
CA LEU A 41 9.10 8.45 1.21
C LEU A 41 10.16 8.91 0.21
N ARG A 42 11.44 8.97 0.60
CA ARG A 42 12.54 9.31 -0.31
C ARG A 42 12.67 8.32 -1.45
N ASP A 43 12.54 7.03 -1.15
CA ASP A 43 12.59 5.95 -2.14
C ASP A 43 11.39 6.02 -3.11
N ILE A 44 10.19 6.28 -2.58
CA ILE A 44 8.97 6.44 -3.40
C ILE A 44 9.06 7.66 -4.30
N GLU A 45 9.55 8.80 -3.80
CA GLU A 45 9.79 9.99 -4.61
C GLU A 45 10.80 9.74 -5.73
N ALA A 46 11.88 9.01 -5.43
CA ALA A 46 12.87 8.62 -6.44
C ALA A 46 12.26 7.70 -7.51
N ALA A 47 11.48 6.70 -7.09
CA ALA A 47 10.77 5.80 -7.99
C ALA A 47 9.74 6.55 -8.84
N GLY A 48 8.99 7.50 -8.25
CA GLY A 48 8.04 8.37 -8.95
C GLY A 48 8.72 9.19 -10.04
N ARG A 49 9.87 9.82 -9.73
CA ARG A 49 10.69 10.53 -10.72
C ARG A 49 11.15 9.60 -11.85
N ALA A 50 11.57 8.37 -11.55
CA ALA A 50 12.02 7.40 -12.55
C ALA A 50 10.92 6.99 -13.54
N ILE A 51 9.64 7.02 -13.12
CA ILE A 51 8.48 6.74 -13.99
C ILE A 51 7.78 8.01 -14.51
N GLY A 52 8.37 9.19 -14.29
CA GLY A 52 7.81 10.47 -14.75
C GLY A 52 6.48 10.85 -14.09
N ARG A 53 6.34 10.56 -12.79
CA ARG A 53 5.14 10.86 -11.99
C ARG A 53 5.46 11.73 -10.79
N GLN A 54 4.56 12.66 -10.49
CA GLN A 54 4.66 13.50 -9.31
C GLN A 54 4.12 12.74 -8.09
N ILE A 55 4.90 12.71 -7.02
CA ILE A 55 4.48 12.14 -5.74
C ILE A 55 3.95 13.25 -4.85
N LEU A 56 2.70 13.11 -4.40
CA LEU A 56 2.10 13.97 -3.38
C LEU A 56 2.11 13.26 -2.03
N ILE A 57 2.92 13.75 -1.09
CA ILE A 57 2.99 13.17 0.25
C ILE A 57 1.89 13.79 1.12
N VAL A 58 1.06 12.93 1.72
CA VAL A 58 0.03 13.30 2.69
C VAL A 58 0.26 12.47 3.95
N LYS A 59 0.16 13.11 5.12
CA LYS A 59 0.42 12.47 6.41
C LYS A 59 -0.83 12.46 7.27
N ALA A 60 -1.02 11.40 8.04
CA ALA A 60 -2.06 11.31 9.06
C ALA A 60 -1.53 10.58 10.30
N ALA A 61 -1.38 11.31 11.40
CA ALA A 61 -0.90 10.79 12.69
C ALA A 61 -2.04 10.17 13.53
N SER A 62 -3.30 10.44 13.16
CA SER A 62 -4.47 9.95 13.87
C SER A 62 -5.65 9.71 12.94
N GLU A 63 -6.63 8.91 13.40
CA GLU A 63 -7.86 8.64 12.67
C GLU A 63 -8.66 9.92 12.32
N ARG A 64 -8.59 10.94 13.19
CA ARG A 64 -9.31 12.20 12.99
C ARG A 64 -8.81 12.97 11.76
N GLU A 65 -7.58 12.72 11.34
CA GLU A 65 -6.95 13.38 10.20
C GLU A 65 -7.27 12.71 8.86
N PHE A 66 -7.86 11.51 8.84
CA PHE A 66 -8.08 10.77 7.60
C PHE A 66 -8.96 11.53 6.61
N ASN A 67 -10.07 12.12 7.06
CA ASN A 67 -10.94 12.89 6.17
C ASN A 67 -10.19 14.08 5.54
N ALA A 68 -9.38 14.79 6.33
CA ALA A 68 -8.60 15.91 5.83
C ALA A 68 -7.53 15.44 4.84
N ALA A 69 -6.83 14.35 5.15
CA ALA A 69 -5.83 13.75 4.26
C ALA A 69 -6.44 13.36 2.91
N PHE A 70 -7.58 12.65 2.89
CA PHE A 70 -8.26 12.29 1.65
C PHE A 70 -8.80 13.51 0.90
N ALA A 71 -9.28 14.54 1.60
CA ALA A 71 -9.68 15.78 0.95
C ALA A 71 -8.50 16.45 0.21
N THR A 72 -7.30 16.46 0.80
CA THR A 72 -6.08 16.95 0.12
C THR A 72 -5.76 16.15 -1.14
N VAL A 73 -5.85 14.82 -1.07
CA VAL A 73 -5.62 13.92 -2.22
C VAL A 73 -6.59 14.23 -3.37
N VAL A 74 -7.88 14.40 -3.05
CA VAL A 74 -8.93 14.69 -4.03
C VAL A 74 -8.76 16.10 -4.62
N GLN A 75 -8.50 17.11 -3.79
CA GLN A 75 -8.28 18.49 -4.25
C GLN A 75 -7.07 18.60 -5.17
N ALA A 76 -6.04 17.80 -4.94
CA ALA A 76 -4.88 17.72 -5.82
C ALA A 76 -5.10 16.90 -7.09
N HIS A 77 -6.31 16.34 -7.29
CA HIS A 77 -6.66 15.50 -8.44
C HIS A 77 -5.68 14.33 -8.63
N ALA A 78 -5.23 13.73 -7.52
CA ALA A 78 -4.37 12.55 -7.58
C ALA A 78 -5.14 11.38 -8.20
N GLY A 79 -4.60 10.80 -9.27
CA GLY A 79 -5.25 9.71 -9.99
C GLY A 79 -5.07 8.34 -9.33
N ALA A 80 -4.21 8.25 -8.30
CA ALA A 80 -3.98 7.04 -7.54
C ALA A 80 -3.46 7.35 -6.13
N LEU A 81 -3.64 6.40 -5.21
CA LEU A 81 -3.23 6.51 -3.80
C LEU A 81 -2.43 5.29 -3.35
N LEU A 82 -1.24 5.51 -2.80
CA LEU A 82 -0.46 4.48 -2.12
C LEU A 82 -0.58 4.67 -0.60
N VAL A 83 -1.11 3.66 0.10
CA VAL A 83 -1.22 3.70 1.57
C VAL A 83 -0.07 2.90 2.18
N ARG A 84 0.75 3.55 3.01
CA ARG A 84 1.90 2.92 3.67
C ARG A 84 1.48 2.07 4.87
N GLY A 85 2.42 1.24 5.33
CA GLY A 85 2.19 0.37 6.50
C GLY A 85 2.20 1.18 7.79
N SER A 86 1.18 0.99 8.63
CA SER A 86 1.16 1.47 10.01
C SER A 86 0.16 0.64 10.83
N PRO A 87 0.43 0.38 12.13
CA PRO A 87 -0.56 -0.22 13.03
C PRO A 87 -1.88 0.56 13.10
N LEU A 88 -1.83 1.90 13.05
CA LEU A 88 -3.01 2.76 13.03
C LEU A 88 -3.85 2.48 11.77
N PHE A 89 -3.20 2.48 10.60
CA PHE A 89 -3.87 2.29 9.31
C PHE A 89 -4.46 0.88 9.20
N LEU A 90 -3.74 -0.14 9.67
CA LEU A 90 -4.21 -1.52 9.64
C LEU A 90 -5.42 -1.73 10.57
N THR A 91 -5.40 -1.12 11.76
CA THR A 91 -6.52 -1.17 12.71
C THR A 91 -7.76 -0.46 12.14
N ARG A 92 -7.56 0.62 11.38
CA ARG A 92 -8.62 1.40 10.74
C ARG A 92 -8.81 1.11 9.26
N ARG A 93 -8.35 -0.05 8.78
CA ARG A 93 -8.35 -0.39 7.35
C ARG A 93 -9.70 -0.26 6.65
N ARG A 94 -10.79 -0.63 7.34
CA ARG A 94 -12.15 -0.51 6.79
C ARG A 94 -12.53 0.94 6.49
N GLN A 95 -12.13 1.87 7.36
CA GLN A 95 -12.40 3.29 7.19
C GLN A 95 -11.56 3.88 6.05
N LEU A 96 -10.27 3.54 5.97
CA LEU A 96 -9.40 3.97 4.87
C LEU A 96 -9.89 3.44 3.52
N VAL A 97 -10.31 2.17 3.47
CA VAL A 97 -10.89 1.57 2.26
C VAL A 97 -12.21 2.25 1.89
N ALA A 98 -13.10 2.50 2.86
CA ALA A 98 -14.35 3.19 2.59
C ALA A 98 -14.13 4.61 2.04
N LEU A 99 -13.13 5.34 2.54
CA LEU A 99 -12.75 6.65 2.02
C LEU A 99 -12.19 6.57 0.59
N ALA A 100 -11.32 5.61 0.32
CA ALA A 100 -10.78 5.41 -1.03
C ALA A 100 -11.89 5.08 -2.04
N VAL A 101 -12.81 4.18 -1.68
CA VAL A 101 -13.96 3.81 -2.53
C VAL A 101 -14.89 4.99 -2.72
N ARG A 102 -15.22 5.74 -1.66
CA ARG A 102 -16.10 6.92 -1.74
C ARG A 102 -15.59 7.98 -2.71
N HIS A 103 -14.27 8.11 -2.83
CA HIS A 103 -13.61 9.07 -3.71
C HIS A 103 -13.13 8.45 -5.03
N ALA A 104 -13.56 7.21 -5.34
CA ALA A 104 -13.17 6.47 -6.54
C ALA A 104 -11.63 6.39 -6.76
N LEU A 105 -10.85 6.40 -5.68
CA LEU A 105 -9.39 6.40 -5.76
C LEU A 105 -8.87 5.00 -6.08
N LEU A 106 -8.02 4.91 -7.10
CA LEU A 106 -7.22 3.72 -7.37
C LEU A 106 -6.17 3.57 -6.25
N ALA A 107 -6.49 2.77 -5.23
CA ALA A 107 -5.67 2.66 -4.03
C ALA A 107 -4.90 1.32 -3.93
N SER A 108 -3.61 1.40 -3.59
CA SER A 108 -2.75 0.25 -3.31
C SER A 108 -2.31 0.22 -1.83
N TYR A 109 -2.35 -0.95 -1.21
CA TYR A 109 -2.06 -1.18 0.21
C TYR A 109 -0.92 -2.17 0.44
N THR A 110 -0.38 -2.18 1.66
CA THR A 110 0.76 -3.04 2.07
C THR A 110 0.41 -4.45 2.50
N SER A 111 -0.86 -4.76 2.74
CA SER A 111 -1.29 -6.10 3.16
C SER A 111 -2.58 -6.54 2.48
N ARG A 112 -2.75 -7.86 2.35
CA ARG A 112 -3.97 -8.50 1.87
C ARG A 112 -5.21 -8.12 2.66
N ASP A 113 -5.08 -7.84 3.95
CA ASP A 113 -6.20 -7.49 4.85
C ASP A 113 -7.03 -6.30 4.34
N TYR A 114 -6.43 -5.39 3.56
CA TYR A 114 -7.12 -4.26 2.96
C TYR A 114 -7.99 -4.68 1.78
N ALA A 115 -7.48 -5.56 0.91
CA ALA A 115 -8.23 -6.07 -0.24
C ALA A 115 -9.43 -6.92 0.20
N GLU A 116 -9.29 -7.67 1.30
CA GLU A 116 -10.36 -8.48 1.90
C GLU A 116 -11.54 -7.67 2.43
N VAL A 117 -11.32 -6.39 2.79
CA VAL A 117 -12.39 -5.49 3.24
C VAL A 117 -12.87 -4.53 2.14
N GLY A 118 -12.52 -4.80 0.87
CA GLY A 118 -13.01 -4.03 -0.28
C GLY A 118 -11.98 -3.08 -0.90
N GLY A 119 -10.74 -3.05 -0.43
CA GLY A 119 -9.67 -2.26 -1.05
C GLY A 119 -9.35 -2.78 -2.46
N LEU A 120 -8.96 -1.88 -3.37
CA LEU A 120 -8.72 -2.24 -4.77
C LEU A 120 -7.59 -3.25 -4.93
N MET A 121 -6.40 -2.96 -4.41
CA MET A 121 -5.26 -3.87 -4.55
C MET A 121 -4.30 -3.80 -3.37
N SER A 122 -3.55 -4.87 -3.14
CA SER A 122 -2.46 -4.88 -2.19
C SER A 122 -1.28 -5.69 -2.72
N TYR A 123 -0.08 -5.29 -2.34
CA TYR A 123 1.12 -6.06 -2.61
C TYR A 123 2.05 -5.98 -1.40
N GLY A 124 2.41 -7.13 -0.83
CA GLY A 124 3.21 -7.18 0.39
C GLY A 124 3.62 -8.61 0.79
N PRO A 125 4.46 -8.75 1.82
CA PRO A 125 4.86 -10.04 2.35
C PRO A 125 3.65 -10.90 2.75
N SER A 126 3.71 -12.19 2.46
CA SER A 126 2.65 -13.12 2.86
C SER A 126 2.74 -13.38 4.37
N ILE A 127 1.80 -12.81 5.13
CA ILE A 127 1.76 -12.93 6.60
C ILE A 127 1.54 -14.40 7.02
N THR A 128 0.71 -15.15 6.30
CA THR A 128 0.49 -16.58 6.56
C THR A 128 1.79 -17.39 6.43
N ASP A 129 2.59 -17.10 5.40
CA ASP A 129 3.88 -17.75 5.21
C ASP A 129 4.93 -17.29 6.24
N ALA A 130 4.89 -16.02 6.65
CA ALA A 130 5.71 -15.52 7.75
C ALA A 130 5.43 -16.27 9.07
N TYR A 131 4.15 -16.45 9.45
CA TYR A 131 3.81 -17.21 10.66
C TYR A 131 4.24 -18.68 10.58
N ARG A 132 4.10 -19.31 9.42
CA ARG A 132 4.58 -20.68 9.20
C ARG A 132 6.10 -20.77 9.40
N ARG A 133 6.86 -19.82 8.87
CA ARG A 133 8.32 -19.74 9.07
C ARG A 133 8.69 -19.51 10.53
N VAL A 134 8.01 -18.59 11.21
CA VAL A 134 8.21 -18.36 12.66
C VAL A 134 8.00 -19.65 13.45
N GLY A 135 6.95 -20.42 13.17
CA GLY A 135 6.70 -21.70 13.82
C GLY A 135 7.85 -22.71 13.62
N ILE A 136 8.39 -22.79 12.40
CA ILE A 136 9.56 -23.62 12.10
C ILE A 136 10.79 -23.13 12.87
N TYR A 137 11.02 -21.82 12.90
CA TYR A 137 12.15 -21.19 13.57
C TYR A 137 12.14 -21.45 15.08
N VAL A 138 10.99 -21.21 15.73
CA VAL A 138 10.77 -21.53 17.15
C VAL A 138 10.94 -23.03 17.38
N GLY A 139 10.43 -23.88 16.49
CA GLY A 139 10.62 -25.33 16.56
C GLY A 139 12.09 -25.76 16.54
N ARG A 140 12.98 -25.06 15.83
CA ARG A 140 14.44 -25.31 15.85
C ARG A 140 15.05 -24.93 17.20
N ILE A 141 14.65 -23.79 17.76
CA ILE A 141 15.12 -23.33 19.07
C ILE A 141 14.70 -24.31 20.17
N LEU A 142 13.44 -24.74 20.16
CA LEU A 142 12.92 -25.73 21.11
C LEU A 142 13.61 -27.10 20.99
N LYS A 143 14.23 -27.40 19.84
CA LYS A 143 15.05 -28.60 19.62
C LYS A 143 16.54 -28.41 19.98
N GLY A 144 16.92 -27.26 20.52
CA GLY A 144 18.27 -26.99 21.02
C GLY A 144 19.15 -26.11 20.14
N ALA A 145 18.63 -25.58 19.02
CA ALA A 145 19.38 -24.58 18.25
C ALA A 145 19.49 -23.26 19.04
N LYS A 146 20.68 -22.66 19.06
CA LYS A 146 20.87 -21.35 19.71
C LYS A 146 20.37 -20.24 18.79
N PRO A 147 19.61 -19.26 19.29
CA PRO A 147 19.15 -18.14 18.47
C PRO A 147 20.27 -17.37 17.77
N ALA A 148 21.46 -17.27 18.40
CA ALA A 148 22.62 -16.60 17.84
C ALA A 148 23.22 -17.31 16.61
N ASP A 149 22.95 -18.60 16.44
CA ASP A 149 23.46 -19.41 15.33
C ASP A 149 22.44 -19.51 14.18
N LEU A 150 21.21 -19.02 14.39
CA LEU A 150 20.15 -19.06 13.39
C LEU A 150 20.16 -17.77 12.55
N PRO A 151 20.06 -17.88 11.21
CA PRO A 151 20.07 -16.71 10.35
C PRO A 151 18.79 -15.91 10.49
N VAL A 152 18.89 -14.58 10.36
CA VAL A 152 17.70 -13.72 10.25
C VAL A 152 16.95 -14.08 8.97
N GLU A 153 15.70 -14.54 9.10
CA GLU A 153 14.88 -14.91 7.95
C GLU A 153 14.15 -13.68 7.37
N MET A 154 14.38 -13.41 6.09
CA MET A 154 13.66 -12.39 5.33
C MET A 154 12.39 -12.96 4.67
N ALA A 155 11.45 -12.09 4.31
CA ALA A 155 10.28 -12.51 3.55
C ALA A 155 10.68 -13.07 2.17
N THR A 156 10.25 -14.29 1.85
CA THR A 156 10.50 -14.91 0.54
C THR A 156 9.25 -15.08 -0.32
N LYS A 157 8.07 -14.87 0.26
CA LYS A 157 6.78 -14.94 -0.42
C LYS A 157 6.04 -13.62 -0.26
N PHE A 158 5.51 -13.13 -1.39
CA PHE A 158 4.73 -11.92 -1.48
C PHE A 158 3.38 -12.25 -2.12
N ASP A 159 2.32 -11.60 -1.65
CA ASP A 159 0.97 -11.76 -2.18
C ASP A 159 0.59 -10.48 -2.94
N LEU A 160 0.22 -10.63 -4.22
CA LEU A 160 -0.50 -9.61 -4.98
C LEU A 160 -1.99 -9.98 -4.95
N VAL A 161 -2.81 -9.11 -4.39
CA VAL A 161 -4.26 -9.32 -4.30
C VAL A 161 -4.98 -8.16 -4.95
N ILE A 162 -5.92 -8.45 -5.85
CA ILE A 162 -6.74 -7.47 -6.55
C ILE A 162 -8.21 -7.80 -6.29
N ASN A 163 -8.99 -6.82 -5.85
CA ASN A 163 -10.43 -6.95 -5.66
C ASN A 163 -11.16 -6.59 -6.95
N LEU A 164 -11.68 -7.61 -7.64
CA LEU A 164 -12.36 -7.46 -8.92
C LEU A 164 -13.69 -6.70 -8.81
N ALA A 165 -14.40 -6.79 -7.68
CA ALA A 165 -15.64 -6.04 -7.49
C ALA A 165 -15.36 -4.54 -7.40
N THR A 166 -14.34 -4.17 -6.62
CA THR A 166 -13.88 -2.77 -6.50
C THR A 166 -13.33 -2.24 -7.83
N ALA A 167 -12.53 -3.05 -8.54
CA ALA A 167 -12.00 -2.67 -9.85
C ALA A 167 -13.12 -2.33 -10.86
N LYS A 168 -14.17 -3.15 -10.91
CA LYS A 168 -15.33 -2.91 -11.78
C LYS A 168 -16.12 -1.67 -11.38
N ALA A 169 -16.30 -1.43 -10.08
CA ALA A 169 -17.02 -0.25 -9.60
C ALA A 169 -16.30 1.05 -10.00
N ILE A 170 -14.98 1.10 -9.84
CA ILE A 170 -14.18 2.28 -10.20
C ILE A 170 -14.16 2.50 -11.73
N ASP A 171 -14.10 1.44 -12.53
CA ASP A 171 -14.14 1.56 -14.00
C ASP A 171 -15.49 2.09 -14.50
N LEU A 172 -16.60 1.66 -13.87
CA LEU A 172 -17.94 2.17 -14.17
C LEU A 172 -18.06 3.67 -13.85
N ASP A 173 -17.55 4.12 -12.70
CA ASP A 173 -17.58 5.54 -12.33
C ASP A 173 -16.76 6.40 -13.33
N ASN A 174 -15.55 5.96 -13.70
CA ASN A 174 -14.73 6.64 -14.70
C ASN A 174 -15.39 6.72 -16.08
N SER A 175 -16.18 5.69 -16.44
CA SER A 175 -16.93 5.68 -17.71
C SER A 175 -18.14 6.62 -17.70
N ALA A 176 -18.78 6.81 -16.54
CA ALA A 176 -19.91 7.72 -16.37
C ALA A 176 -19.47 9.19 -16.41
N ASP A 177 -18.33 9.52 -15.77
CA ASP A 177 -17.77 10.88 -15.81
C ASP A 177 -17.33 11.29 -17.23
N ALA A 178 -16.83 10.35 -18.04
CA ALA A 178 -16.49 10.61 -19.44
C ALA A 178 -17.72 10.85 -20.34
N ALA A 179 -18.90 10.37 -19.95
CA ALA A 179 -20.14 10.55 -20.71
C ALA A 179 -20.86 11.87 -20.39
N GLY A 180 -20.59 12.49 -19.23
CA GLY A 180 -21.17 13.78 -18.82
C GLY A 180 -20.43 15.04 -19.31
N ALA A 181 -19.27 14.88 -19.95
CA ALA A 181 -18.42 15.99 -20.43
C ALA A 181 -18.59 16.29 -21.94
N ARG A 182 -19.77 16.02 -22.53
CA ARG A 182 -20.09 16.30 -23.93
C ARG A 182 -21.26 17.26 -24.07
#